data_AF-A0A223P1Z3-F1
#
_entry.id   AF-A0A223P1Z3-F1
#
_cell.length_a   1.000
_cell.length_b   1.000
_cell.length_c   1.000
_cell.angle_alpha   90.00
_cell.angle_beta   90.00
_cell.angle_gamma   90.00
#
_symmetry.space_group_name_H-M   'P 1'
#
loop_
_entity.id
_entity.type
_entity.pdbx_description
1 polymer ?
#
loop_
_entity_poly.entity_id
_entity_poly.type
_entity_poly.pdbx_seq_one_letter_code
_entity_poly.pdbx_strand_id
1 'polypeptide(L)' 'MYFFRKKDPTRPTSFNLKVMHTINAIAIIMFLLGIIWTLIKIFILKK' A
#
# COMPACT_ATOMS: atom_id res chain seq x y z
N MET A 1 -19.32 -15.46 -10.58
CA MET A 1 -19.71 -14.04 -10.41
C MET A 1 -19.90 -13.75 -8.91
N TYR A 2 -18.89 -13.20 -8.23
CA TYR A 2 -18.90 -12.94 -6.76
C TYR A 2 -19.03 -11.45 -6.43
N PHE A 3 -19.33 -10.61 -7.43
CA PHE A 3 -19.29 -9.15 -7.32
C PHE A 3 -20.61 -8.52 -6.81
N PHE A 4 -21.71 -9.28 -6.73
CA PHE A 4 -23.02 -8.80 -6.26
C PHE A 4 -23.49 -9.49 -4.97
N ARG A 5 -22.58 -10.03 -4.16
CA ARG A 5 -22.96 -10.63 -2.87
C ARG A 5 -23.17 -9.51 -1.85
N LYS A 6 -24.34 -9.48 -1.18
CA LYS A 6 -24.63 -8.57 -0.06
C LYS A 6 -23.47 -8.62 0.94
N LYS A 7 -23.10 -7.47 1.51
CA LYS A 7 -22.05 -7.37 2.53
C LYS A 7 -22.40 -8.33 3.66
N ASP A 8 -21.60 -9.38 3.79
CA ASP A 8 -21.82 -10.42 4.78
C ASP A 8 -21.53 -9.82 6.17
N PRO A 9 -22.54 -9.76 7.06
CA PRO A 9 -22.42 -9.12 8.37
C PRO A 9 -21.49 -9.90 9.32
N THR A 10 -21.15 -11.15 9.00
CA THR A 10 -20.25 -11.99 9.83
C THR A 10 -18.77 -11.78 9.53
N ARG A 11 -18.43 -10.97 8.53
CA ARG A 11 -17.03 -10.70 8.20
C ARG A 11 -16.37 -9.90 9.31
N PRO A 12 -15.18 -10.31 9.78
CA PRO A 12 -14.49 -9.59 10.83
C PRO A 12 -14.07 -8.22 10.31
N THR A 13 -14.84 -7.18 10.65
CA THR A 13 -14.42 -5.79 10.52
C THR A 13 -13.60 -5.42 11.74
N SER A 14 -12.43 -6.05 11.90
CA SER A 14 -11.54 -5.71 13.00
C SER A 14 -10.72 -4.48 12.63
N PHE A 15 -10.57 -3.57 13.59
CA PHE A 15 -9.68 -2.42 13.48
C PHE A 15 -8.25 -2.87 13.11
N ASN A 16 -7.80 -4.00 13.66
CA ASN A 16 -6.49 -4.60 13.40
C ASN A 16 -6.27 -4.93 11.92
N LEU A 17 -7.27 -5.49 11.22
CA LEU A 17 -7.16 -5.78 9.79
C LEU A 17 -7.04 -4.49 8.96
N LYS A 18 -7.78 -3.45 9.32
CA LYS A 18 -7.67 -2.13 8.66
C LYS A 18 -6.28 -1.55 8.85
N VAL A 19 -5.76 -1.57 10.08
CA VAL A 19 -4.42 -1.08 10.42
C VAL A 19 -3.33 -1.88 9.69
N MET A 20 -3.44 -3.21 9.63
CA MET A 20 -2.50 -4.06 8.90
C MET A 20 -2.39 -3.67 7.42
N HIS A 21 -3.52 -3.45 6.75
CA HIS A 21 -3.52 -2.99 5.36
C HIS A 21 -2.97 -1.56 5.21
N THR A 22 -3.28 -0.66 6.15
CA THR A 22 -2.75 0.71 6.14
C THR A 22 -1.23 0.71 6.28
N ILE A 23 -0.67 -0.04 7.23
CA ILE A 23 0.79 -0.16 7.42
C ILE A 23 1.43 -0.72 6.16
N ASN A 24 0.85 -1.77 5.55
CA ASN A 24 1.38 -2.35 4.32
C ASN A 24 1.36 -1.35 3.15
N ALA A 25 0.29 -0.56 3.00
CA ALA A 25 0.21 0.48 1.98
C ALA A 25 1.27 1.57 2.19
N ILE A 26 1.49 2.00 3.44
CA ILE A 26 2.52 2.98 3.79
C ILE A 26 3.92 2.43 3.47
N ALA A 27 4.18 1.17 3.78
CA ALA A 27 5.47 0.54 3.50
C ALA A 27 5.80 0.54 2.00
N ILE A 28 4.82 0.19 1.16
CA ILE A 28 4.98 0.22 -0.31
C ILE A 28 5.24 1.65 -0.80
N ILE A 29 4.51 2.63 -0.29
CA ILE A 29 4.70 4.04 -0.68
C ILE A 29 6.11 4.51 -0.32
N MET A 30 6.58 4.24 0.90
CA MET A 30 7.92 4.61 1.35
C MET A 30 9.01 3.94 0.49
N PHE A 31 8.82 2.66 0.15
CA PHE A 31 9.75 1.94 -0.71
C PHE A 31 9.83 2.55 -2.11
N LEU A 32 8.68 2.87 -2.72
CA LEU A 32 8.62 3.51 -4.03
C LEU A 32 9.26 4.90 -4.03
N LEU A 33 9.03 5.70 -2.99
CA LEU A 33 9.68 7.00 -2.83
C LEU A 33 11.20 6.86 -2.77
N GLY A 34 11.72 5.85 -2.05
CA GLY A 34 13.15 5.55 -1.99
C GLY A 34 13.74 5.16 -3.35
N ILE A 35 13.01 4.36 -4.14
CA ILE A 35 13.40 4.03 -5.52
C ILE A 35 13.45 5.29 -6.38
N ILE A 36 12.38 6.08 -6.37
CA ILE A 36 12.29 7.33 -7.15
C ILE A 36 13.44 8.27 -6.79
N TRP A 37 13.72 8.45 -5.50
CA TRP A 37 14.84 9.27 -5.03
C TRP A 37 16.19 8.75 -5.53
N THR A 38 16.40 7.44 -5.47
CA THR A 38 17.65 6.82 -5.93
C THR A 38 17.83 7.00 -7.43
N LEU A 39 16.77 6.82 -8.22
CA LEU A 39 16.78 7.06 -9.66
C LEU A 39 17.08 8.53 -9.96
N ILE A 40 16.38 9.47 -9.32
CA ILE A 40 16.64 10.91 -9.47
C ILE A 40 18.10 11.24 -9.17
N LYS A 41 18.64 10.73 -8.06
CA LYS A 41 20.05 10.95 -7.68
C LYS A 41 21.00 10.41 -8.75
N ILE A 42 20.74 9.21 -9.28
CA ILE A 42 21.60 8.59 -10.29
C ILE A 42 21.53 9.34 -11.63
N PHE A 43 20.34 9.70 -12.10
CA PHE A 43 20.16 10.28 -13.44
C PHE A 43 20.37 11.80 -13.49
N ILE A 44 20.04 12.52 -12.42
CA ILE A 44 20.12 14.00 -12.39
C ILE A 44 21.42 14.46 -11.71
N LEU A 45 21.81 13.84 -10.60
CA LEU A 45 22.92 14.31 -9.77
C LEU A 45 24.27 13.65 -10.12
N LYS A 46 24.25 12.53 -10.86
CA LYS A 46 25.46 11.80 -11.28
C LYS A 46 25.77 11.95 -12.78
N LYS A 47 25.14 12.93 -13.44
CA LYS A 47 25.61 13.49 -14.71
C LYS A 47 26.66 14.56 -14.41
#